data_AF-A0AAW1P368-F1
#
_entry.id   AF-A0AAW1P368-F1
#
_cell.length_a   1.000
_cell.length_b   1.000
_cell.length_c   1.000
_cell.angle_alpha   90.00
_cell.angle_beta   90.00
_cell.angle_gamma   90.00
#
_symmetry.space_group_name_H-M   'P 1'
#
loop_
_entity.id
_entity.type
_entity.pdbx_description
1 polymer ?
#
loop_
_entity_poly.entity_id
_entity_poly.type
_entity_poly.pdbx_seq_one_letter_code
_entity_poly.pdbx_strand_id
1 'polypeptide(L)'
;MNEHLQTLQGSLDKLETALGAWGTTDTKALNRELPPIDRAVTHLCLAKAAVALLEMHLRASGTPLQSSILQQEKTRLLVYQQKVDKAAAAWWLTEHKPATHLNVAAANRFITHAIPELSQEQRDALKAATAQTKDGKQQKQHKGQPVVGNAALTTDQSAAEATDALLASLSGAPVTETPHKKQRRNKAWP
;
A
#
# COMPACT_ATOMS: atom_id res chain seq x y z
N MET A 1 -23.52 31.88 -34.28
CA MET A 1 -22.32 32.53 -33.73
C MET A 1 -22.54 33.04 -32.30
N ASN A 2 -23.69 33.64 -31.97
CA ASN A 2 -23.97 34.15 -30.61
C ASN A 2 -24.12 33.06 -29.53
N GLU A 3 -24.62 31.86 -29.87
CA GLU A 3 -24.86 30.79 -28.91
C GLU A 3 -23.57 30.29 -28.21
N HIS A 4 -22.46 30.18 -28.95
CA HIS A 4 -21.17 29.78 -28.36
C HIS A 4 -20.62 30.83 -27.40
N LEU A 5 -20.81 32.12 -27.70
CA LEU A 5 -20.40 33.21 -26.82
C LEU A 5 -21.25 33.27 -25.55
N GLN A 6 -22.58 33.06 -25.67
CA GLN A 6 -23.47 32.97 -24.52
C GLN A 6 -23.13 31.76 -23.63
N THR A 7 -22.84 30.61 -24.25
CA THR A 7 -22.43 29.41 -23.52
C THR A 7 -21.10 29.64 -22.79
N LEU A 8 -20.12 30.25 -23.46
CA LEU A 8 -18.83 30.58 -22.86
C LEU A 8 -19.01 31.55 -21.69
N GLN A 9 -19.79 32.62 -21.86
CA GLN A 9 -20.06 33.59 -20.81
C GLN A 9 -20.73 32.92 -19.60
N GLY A 10 -21.77 32.12 -19.81
CA GLY A 10 -22.42 31.39 -18.72
C GLY A 10 -21.50 30.36 -18.04
N SER A 11 -20.48 29.84 -18.74
CA SER A 11 -19.46 28.99 -18.11
C SER A 11 -18.44 29.78 -17.29
N LEU A 12 -18.11 31.00 -17.72
CA LEU A 12 -17.21 31.91 -16.99
C LEU A 12 -17.87 32.42 -15.71
N ASP A 13 -19.15 32.80 -15.75
CA ASP A 13 -19.88 33.27 -14.56
C ASP A 13 -19.93 32.18 -13.47
N LYS A 14 -20.15 30.92 -13.88
CA LYS A 14 -20.11 29.76 -12.97
C LYS A 14 -18.71 29.55 -12.38
N LEU A 15 -17.68 29.68 -13.21
CA LEU A 15 -16.30 29.50 -12.80
C LEU A 15 -15.84 30.63 -11.86
N GLU A 16 -16.25 31.86 -12.11
CA GLU A 16 -16.01 33.02 -11.24
C GLU A 16 -16.68 32.83 -9.88
N THR A 17 -17.94 32.40 -9.86
CA THR A 17 -18.66 32.08 -8.60
C THR A 17 -17.94 30.98 -7.82
N ALA A 18 -17.52 29.91 -8.50
CA ALA A 18 -16.80 28.80 -7.88
C ALA A 18 -15.43 29.24 -7.33
N LEU A 19 -14.62 29.95 -8.13
CA LEU A 19 -13.29 30.41 -7.71
C LEU A 19 -13.33 31.55 -6.69
N GLY A 20 -14.38 32.38 -6.69
CA GLY A 20 -14.58 33.44 -5.70
C GLY A 20 -14.61 32.88 -4.28
N ALA A 21 -15.34 31.77 -4.07
CA ALA A 21 -15.35 31.07 -2.78
C ALA A 21 -13.97 30.52 -2.38
N TRP A 22 -13.18 30.06 -3.36
CA TRP A 22 -11.80 29.60 -3.12
C TRP A 22 -10.86 30.75 -2.77
N GLY A 23 -10.99 31.91 -3.41
CA GLY A 23 -10.13 33.08 -3.19
C GLY A 23 -10.27 33.68 -1.78
N THR A 24 -11.45 33.53 -1.15
CA THR A 24 -11.69 33.99 0.23
C THR A 24 -11.25 32.98 1.31
N THR A 25 -10.97 31.74 0.92
CA THR A 25 -10.67 30.67 1.88
C THR A 25 -9.20 30.69 2.28
N ASP A 26 -8.90 30.65 3.59
CA ASP A 26 -7.52 30.54 4.05
C ASP A 26 -6.94 29.15 3.71
N THR A 27 -5.95 29.14 2.84
CA THR A 27 -5.20 27.94 2.44
C THR A 27 -4.61 27.17 3.62
N LYS A 28 -4.25 27.84 4.72
CA LYS A 28 -3.71 27.18 5.91
C LYS A 28 -4.81 26.49 6.71
N ALA A 29 -5.98 27.11 6.85
CA ALA A 29 -7.16 26.50 7.46
C ALA A 29 -7.60 25.27 6.66
N LEU A 30 -7.72 25.40 5.33
CA LEU A 30 -8.03 24.29 4.42
C LEU A 30 -7.08 23.10 4.59
N ASN A 31 -5.77 23.38 4.70
CA ASN A 31 -4.75 22.35 4.90
C ASN A 31 -4.82 21.66 6.26
N ARG A 32 -5.49 22.25 7.26
CA ARG A 32 -5.69 21.63 8.58
C ARG A 32 -6.96 20.77 8.62
N GLU A 33 -8.00 21.18 7.91
CA GLU A 33 -9.32 20.53 7.94
C GLU A 33 -9.40 19.30 7.05
N LEU A 34 -8.77 19.32 5.88
CA LEU A 34 -8.89 18.22 4.93
C LEU A 34 -7.91 17.06 5.19
N PRO A 35 -8.34 15.81 4.99
CA PRO A 35 -7.46 14.64 4.93
C PRO A 35 -6.31 14.83 3.92
N PRO A 36 -5.15 14.18 4.12
CA PRO A 36 -4.00 14.30 3.21
C PRO A 36 -4.33 14.02 1.74
N ILE A 37 -5.17 13.03 1.47
CA ILE A 37 -5.54 12.67 0.10
C ILE A 37 -6.43 13.73 -0.53
N ASP A 38 -7.45 14.21 0.20
CA ASP A 38 -8.36 15.23 -0.29
C ASP A 38 -7.63 16.56 -0.52
N ARG A 39 -6.68 16.92 0.34
CA ARG A 39 -5.78 18.07 0.12
C ARG A 39 -5.02 17.96 -1.20
N ALA A 40 -4.47 16.77 -1.51
CA ALA A 40 -3.72 16.59 -2.75
C ALA A 40 -4.63 16.72 -3.97
N VAL A 41 -5.86 16.17 -3.90
CA VAL A 41 -6.86 16.27 -4.96
C VAL A 41 -7.29 17.72 -5.19
N THR A 42 -7.57 18.46 -4.12
CA THR A 42 -8.02 19.87 -4.23
C THR A 42 -6.95 20.77 -4.84
N HIS A 43 -5.71 20.68 -4.36
CA HIS A 43 -4.59 21.45 -4.92
C HIS A 43 -4.31 21.11 -6.38
N LEU A 44 -4.42 19.83 -6.75
CA LEU A 44 -4.26 19.41 -8.14
C LEU A 44 -5.38 19.94 -9.04
N CYS A 45 -6.63 19.95 -8.54
CA CYS A 45 -7.76 20.52 -9.25
C CYS A 45 -7.58 22.02 -9.50
N LEU A 46 -7.14 22.76 -8.47
CA LEU A 46 -6.84 24.19 -8.58
C LEU A 46 -5.74 24.46 -9.60
N ALA A 47 -4.65 23.69 -9.59
CA ALA A 47 -3.56 23.84 -10.55
C ALA A 47 -4.03 23.56 -11.99
N LYS A 48 -4.88 22.56 -12.21
CA LYS A 48 -5.50 22.30 -13.52
C LYS A 48 -6.38 23.45 -13.98
N ALA A 49 -7.21 24.00 -13.08
CA ALA A 49 -8.07 25.13 -13.38
C ALA A 49 -7.22 26.37 -13.78
N ALA A 50 -6.15 26.66 -13.05
CA ALA A 50 -5.24 27.76 -13.36
C ALA A 50 -4.59 27.61 -14.75
N VAL A 51 -4.11 26.41 -15.10
CA VAL A 51 -3.53 26.15 -16.43
C VAL A 51 -4.57 26.25 -17.53
N ALA A 52 -5.80 25.76 -17.31
CA ALA A 52 -6.88 25.88 -18.27
C ALA A 52 -7.29 27.34 -18.52
N LEU A 53 -7.36 28.15 -17.46
CA LEU A 53 -7.63 29.59 -17.57
C LEU A 53 -6.52 30.34 -18.30
N LEU A 54 -5.25 30.01 -18.00
CA LEU A 54 -4.11 30.58 -18.72
C LEU A 54 -4.18 30.22 -20.21
N GLU A 55 -4.48 28.96 -20.54
CA GLU A 55 -4.64 28.53 -21.93
C GLU A 55 -5.77 29.28 -22.64
N MET A 56 -6.92 29.44 -21.98
CA MET A 56 -8.05 30.20 -22.50
C MET A 56 -7.68 31.67 -22.72
N HIS A 57 -7.00 32.29 -21.76
CA HIS A 57 -6.54 33.67 -21.86
C HIS A 57 -5.59 33.86 -23.05
N LEU A 58 -4.61 32.97 -23.23
CA LEU A 58 -3.67 33.02 -24.36
C LEU A 58 -4.38 32.84 -25.72
N ARG A 59 -5.39 31.97 -25.79
CA ARG A 59 -6.21 31.80 -27.01
C ARG A 59 -7.04 33.04 -27.30
N ALA A 60 -7.66 33.64 -26.27
CA ALA A 60 -8.49 34.83 -26.40
C ALA A 60 -7.68 36.07 -26.77
N SER A 61 -6.43 36.19 -26.29
CA SER A 61 -5.52 37.28 -26.65
C SER A 61 -4.86 37.12 -28.02
N GLY A 62 -5.11 36.01 -28.73
CA GLY A 62 -4.47 35.71 -30.01
C GLY A 62 -2.96 35.42 -29.91
N THR A 63 -2.44 35.17 -28.70
CA THR A 63 -1.03 34.83 -28.51
C THR A 63 -0.80 33.39 -28.94
N PRO A 64 0.21 33.10 -29.79
CA PRO A 64 0.44 31.74 -30.27
C PRO A 64 0.78 30.79 -29.10
N LEU A 65 0.10 29.64 -29.03
CA LEU A 65 0.32 28.57 -28.04
C LEU A 65 1.64 27.80 -28.25
N GLN A 66 2.68 28.48 -28.73
CA GLN A 66 4.05 27.95 -28.86
C GLN A 66 4.78 27.89 -27.50
N SER A 67 4.06 28.03 -26.38
CA SER A 67 4.67 27.97 -25.06
C SER A 67 4.94 26.51 -24.69
N SER A 68 6.16 26.06 -24.95
CA SER A 68 6.73 24.84 -24.35
C SER A 68 6.43 24.76 -22.85
N ILE A 69 6.35 25.91 -22.17
CA ILE A 69 5.93 26.06 -20.78
C ILE A 69 4.55 25.47 -20.49
N LEU A 70 3.53 25.73 -21.33
CA LEU A 70 2.18 25.22 -21.07
C LEU A 70 2.09 23.72 -21.29
N GLN A 71 2.84 23.19 -22.26
CA GLN A 71 2.98 21.75 -22.47
C GLN A 71 3.74 21.06 -21.33
N GLN A 72 4.80 21.70 -20.83
CA GLN A 72 5.54 21.23 -19.66
C GLN A 72 4.64 21.19 -18.42
N GLU A 73 3.83 22.23 -18.20
CA GLU A 73 2.94 22.27 -17.04
C GLU A 73 1.81 21.23 -17.15
N LYS A 74 1.24 21.03 -18.35
CA LYS A 74 0.30 19.92 -18.59
C LYS A 74 0.93 18.55 -18.29
N THR A 75 2.16 18.34 -18.75
CA THR A 75 2.91 17.09 -18.47
C THR A 75 3.16 16.93 -16.97
N ARG A 76 3.54 17.99 -16.28
CA ARG A 76 3.74 18.02 -14.83
C ARG A 76 2.46 17.68 -14.06
N LEU A 77 1.33 18.24 -14.47
CA LEU A 77 0.02 17.94 -13.89
C LEU A 77 -0.40 16.48 -14.11
N LEU A 78 -0.08 15.88 -15.26
CA LEU A 78 -0.32 14.46 -15.50
C LEU A 78 0.49 13.57 -14.55
N VAL A 79 1.76 13.91 -14.31
CA VAL A 79 2.60 13.19 -13.33
C VAL A 79 2.02 13.30 -11.93
N TYR A 80 1.54 14.48 -11.52
CA TYR A 80 0.89 14.63 -10.21
C TYR A 80 -0.44 13.89 -10.13
N GLN A 81 -1.25 13.88 -11.18
CA GLN A 81 -2.46 13.07 -11.24
C GLN A 81 -2.16 11.59 -10.99
N GLN A 82 -1.17 11.04 -11.70
CA GLN A 82 -0.77 9.65 -11.49
C GLN A 82 -0.29 9.37 -10.05
N LYS A 83 0.37 10.33 -9.41
CA LYS A 83 0.79 10.19 -8.00
C LYS A 83 -0.41 10.19 -7.05
N VAL A 84 -1.36 11.09 -7.27
CA VAL A 84 -2.59 11.17 -6.48
C VAL A 84 -3.44 9.91 -6.66
N ASP A 85 -3.61 9.42 -7.89
CA ASP A 85 -4.36 8.20 -8.18
C ASP A 85 -3.75 6.97 -7.51
N LYS A 86 -2.41 6.84 -7.56
CA LYS A 86 -1.70 5.77 -6.85
C LYS A 86 -1.90 5.86 -5.34
N ALA A 87 -1.84 7.06 -4.77
CA ALA A 87 -2.06 7.27 -3.35
C ALA A 87 -3.51 6.97 -2.94
N ALA A 88 -4.49 7.36 -3.75
CA ALA A 88 -5.91 7.07 -3.53
C ALA A 88 -6.19 5.56 -3.61
N ALA A 89 -5.63 4.87 -4.61
CA ALA A 89 -5.76 3.42 -4.73
C ALA A 89 -5.11 2.69 -3.55
N ALA A 90 -3.94 3.14 -3.09
CA ALA A 90 -3.28 2.58 -1.92
C ALA A 90 -4.10 2.81 -0.64
N TRP A 91 -4.63 4.03 -0.45
CA TRP A 91 -5.49 4.37 0.69
C TRP A 91 -6.75 3.52 0.72
N TRP A 92 -7.43 3.39 -0.43
CA TRP A 92 -8.62 2.55 -0.55
C TRP A 92 -8.29 1.09 -0.24
N LEU A 93 -7.18 0.58 -0.75
CA LEU A 93 -6.72 -0.78 -0.49
C LEU A 93 -6.38 -1.01 0.99
N THR A 94 -5.80 -0.03 1.69
CA THR A 94 -5.52 -0.16 3.12
C THR A 94 -6.78 -0.14 3.96
N GLU A 95 -7.76 0.69 3.60
CA GLU A 95 -9.02 0.83 4.34
C GLU A 95 -9.93 -0.39 4.15
N HIS A 96 -9.94 -0.97 2.94
CA HIS A 96 -10.85 -2.06 2.56
C HIS A 96 -10.19 -3.44 2.64
N LYS A 97 -8.90 -3.53 2.98
CA LYS A 97 -8.26 -4.83 3.18
C LYS A 97 -8.89 -5.50 4.41
N PRO A 98 -9.50 -6.69 4.28
CA PRO A 98 -9.78 -7.50 5.46
C PRO A 98 -8.45 -7.70 6.17
N ALA A 99 -8.46 -7.48 7.48
CA ALA A 99 -7.32 -7.77 8.33
C ALA A 99 -6.76 -9.15 7.95
N THR A 100 -5.61 -9.21 7.28
CA THR A 100 -4.86 -10.46 7.05
C THR A 100 -4.16 -10.87 8.34
N HIS A 101 -4.87 -10.76 9.45
CA HIS A 101 -4.44 -11.18 10.76
C HIS A 101 -4.99 -12.59 10.94
N LEU A 102 -4.08 -13.57 10.91
CA LEU A 102 -4.41 -14.95 11.25
C LEU A 102 -4.92 -14.98 12.68
N ASN A 103 -6.20 -15.29 12.86
CA ASN A 103 -6.75 -15.55 14.18
C ASN A 103 -6.28 -16.94 14.65
N VAL A 104 -5.15 -16.96 15.36
CA VAL A 104 -4.51 -18.18 15.86
C VAL A 104 -5.48 -19.01 16.71
N ALA A 105 -6.36 -18.36 17.48
CA ALA A 105 -7.37 -19.05 18.27
C ALA A 105 -8.44 -19.73 17.38
N ALA A 106 -8.86 -19.08 16.28
CA ALA A 106 -9.78 -19.69 15.33
C ALA A 106 -9.12 -20.85 14.57
N ALA A 107 -7.87 -20.67 14.11
CA ALA A 107 -7.10 -21.73 13.45
C ALA A 107 -6.94 -22.96 14.35
N ASN A 108 -6.64 -22.76 15.65
CA ASN A 108 -6.52 -23.87 16.60
C ASN A 108 -7.84 -24.61 16.83
N ARG A 109 -8.99 -23.91 16.77
CA ARG A 109 -10.32 -24.57 16.79
C ARG A 109 -10.52 -25.45 15.54
N PHE A 110 -10.17 -24.92 14.36
CA PHE A 110 -10.25 -25.70 13.11
C PHE A 110 -9.35 -26.94 13.16
N ILE A 111 -8.09 -26.81 13.62
CA ILE A 111 -7.15 -27.93 13.75
C ILE A 111 -7.70 -28.99 14.73
N THR A 112 -8.21 -28.55 15.88
CA THR A 112 -8.75 -29.46 16.91
C THR A 112 -9.97 -30.24 16.41
N HIS A 113 -10.81 -29.63 15.58
CA HIS A 113 -12.00 -30.29 15.04
C HIS A 113 -11.74 -31.12 13.77
N ALA A 114 -10.75 -30.74 12.96
CA ALA A 114 -10.42 -31.45 11.72
C ALA A 114 -9.62 -32.74 11.96
N ILE A 115 -8.91 -32.84 13.08
CA ILE A 115 -8.09 -34.00 13.43
C ILE A 115 -8.62 -34.62 14.74
N PRO A 116 -9.52 -35.62 14.66
CA PRO A 116 -10.13 -36.23 15.84
C PRO A 116 -9.11 -37.02 16.70
N GLU A 117 -8.08 -37.59 16.07
CA GLU A 117 -6.98 -38.34 16.69
C GLU A 117 -5.79 -37.43 17.07
N LEU A 118 -6.05 -36.34 17.80
CA LEU A 118 -4.99 -35.48 18.31
C LEU A 118 -4.49 -36.02 19.67
N SER A 119 -3.18 -36.30 19.79
CA SER A 119 -2.60 -36.74 21.06
C SER A 119 -2.71 -35.64 22.12
N GLN A 120 -2.71 -36.01 23.41
CA GLN A 120 -2.81 -35.03 24.51
C GLN A 120 -1.67 -34.00 24.47
N GLU A 121 -0.45 -34.43 24.12
CA GLU A 121 0.71 -33.55 23.96
C GLU A 121 0.50 -32.52 22.83
N GLN A 122 -0.10 -32.93 21.72
CA GLN A 122 -0.42 -32.03 20.60
C GLN A 122 -1.50 -31.01 20.96
N ARG A 123 -2.51 -31.41 21.77
CA ARG A 123 -3.55 -30.50 22.27
C ARG A 123 -2.98 -29.45 23.21
N ASP A 124 -2.02 -29.84 24.06
CA ASP A 124 -1.39 -28.92 25.01
C ASP A 124 -0.41 -27.96 24.31
N ALA A 125 0.27 -28.41 23.26
CA ALA A 125 1.07 -27.54 22.38
C ALA A 125 0.21 -26.47 21.68
N LEU A 126 -0.99 -26.81 21.17
CA LEU A 126 -1.91 -25.85 20.56
C LEU A 126 -2.45 -24.81 21.58
N LYS A 127 -2.73 -25.24 22.81
CA LYS A 127 -3.14 -24.32 23.89
C LYS A 127 -2.01 -23.36 24.26
N ALA A 128 -0.77 -23.86 24.35
CA ALA A 128 0.40 -23.04 24.63
C ALA A 128 0.64 -21.97 23.54
N ALA A 129 0.50 -22.34 22.25
CA ALA A 129 0.59 -21.40 21.13
C ALA A 129 -0.50 -20.31 21.17
N THR A 130 -1.69 -20.64 21.70
CA THR A 130 -2.78 -19.66 21.90
C THR A 130 -2.52 -18.72 23.08
N ALA A 131 -1.82 -19.19 24.12
CA ALA A 131 -1.47 -18.37 25.29
C ALA A 131 -0.35 -17.38 24.95
N GLN A 132 0.70 -17.83 24.24
CA GLN A 132 1.84 -16.99 23.84
C GLN A 132 1.44 -15.81 22.94
N THR A 133 0.37 -15.94 22.16
CA THR A 133 -0.14 -14.86 21.29
C THR A 133 -0.98 -13.82 22.04
N LYS A 134 -1.43 -14.10 23.27
CA LYS A 134 -2.15 -13.13 24.12
C LYS A 134 -1.22 -12.24 24.93
N ASP A 135 -0.02 -12.73 25.28
CA ASP A 135 0.96 -11.99 26.08
C ASP A 135 1.90 -11.11 25.23
N GLY A 136 1.91 -11.29 23.91
CA GLY A 136 2.66 -10.47 22.95
C GLY A 136 1.89 -9.22 22.51
N LYS A 137 2.09 -8.10 23.21
CA LYS A 137 1.72 -6.76 22.72
C LYS A 137 2.14 -6.58 21.26
N GLN A 138 1.16 -6.20 20.42
CA GLN A 138 1.29 -5.46 19.17
C GLN A 138 2.73 -5.32 18.64
N GLN A 139 3.17 -6.26 17.80
CA GLN A 139 4.37 -6.05 17.01
C GLN A 139 4.14 -4.90 16.04
N LYS A 140 4.78 -3.78 16.39
CA LYS A 140 5.09 -2.58 15.64
C LYS A 140 4.91 -2.70 14.12
N GLN A 141 4.10 -1.76 13.62
CA GLN A 141 4.13 -1.24 12.26
C GLN A 141 5.58 -1.03 11.79
N HIS A 142 6.03 -1.79 10.79
CA HIS A 142 7.22 -1.43 10.03
C HIS A 142 6.83 -0.50 8.89
N LYS A 143 7.18 0.77 9.08
CA LYS A 143 7.18 1.87 8.10
C LYS A 143 8.23 1.53 7.02
N GLY A 144 7.90 1.84 5.76
CA GLY A 144 8.49 1.18 4.59
C GLY A 144 9.88 1.63 4.12
N GLN A 145 10.41 0.85 3.15
CA GLN A 145 11.29 1.25 2.05
C GLN A 145 11.32 0.14 0.96
N PRO A 146 11.73 0.46 -0.29
CA PRO A 146 11.17 -0.14 -1.50
C PRO A 146 11.90 -1.43 -1.94
N VAL A 147 11.15 -2.37 -2.50
CA VAL A 147 11.70 -3.57 -3.13
C VAL A 147 12.10 -3.23 -4.57
N VAL A 148 13.41 -3.16 -4.80
CA VAL A 148 14.05 -3.32 -6.10
C VAL A 148 14.74 -4.68 -6.09
N GLY A 149 14.53 -5.48 -7.14
CA GLY A 149 15.47 -6.52 -7.54
C GLY A 149 15.10 -7.95 -7.14
N ASN A 150 14.82 -8.75 -8.16
CA ASN A 150 14.64 -10.20 -8.17
C ASN A 150 15.74 -10.96 -7.40
N ALA A 151 15.36 -11.89 -6.51
CA ALA A 151 16.13 -13.09 -6.22
C ALA A 151 15.20 -14.16 -5.62
N ALA A 152 15.18 -15.33 -6.27
CA ALA A 152 14.44 -16.50 -5.85
C ALA A 152 14.81 -16.92 -4.42
N LEU A 153 13.82 -16.98 -3.53
CA LEU A 153 13.95 -17.51 -2.18
C LEU A 153 13.44 -18.96 -2.19
N THR A 154 14.39 -19.88 -2.18
CA THR A 154 14.19 -21.28 -1.82
C THR A 154 13.70 -21.33 -0.38
N THR A 155 12.42 -21.58 -0.18
CA THR A 155 11.79 -21.76 1.15
C THR A 155 10.91 -23.00 1.12
N ASP A 156 11.50 -24.13 0.72
CA ASP A 156 10.81 -25.44 0.75
C ASP A 156 11.46 -26.42 1.74
N GLN A 157 12.64 -26.11 2.31
CA GLN A 157 13.37 -27.07 3.15
C GLN A 157 12.89 -27.11 4.60
N SER A 158 12.39 -26.01 5.19
CA SER A 158 12.04 -26.02 6.63
C SER A 158 10.64 -26.56 6.93
N ALA A 159 9.72 -26.57 5.96
CA ALA A 159 8.38 -27.12 6.15
C ALA A 159 8.40 -28.65 5.99
N ALA A 160 9.17 -29.17 5.02
CA ALA A 160 9.35 -30.60 4.80
C ALA A 160 10.10 -31.28 5.97
N GLU A 161 11.14 -30.65 6.51
CA GLU A 161 11.86 -31.17 7.69
C GLU A 161 10.97 -31.22 8.94
N ALA A 162 10.07 -30.25 9.11
CA ALA A 162 9.13 -30.25 10.23
C ALA A 162 8.05 -31.33 10.11
N THR A 163 7.64 -31.68 8.88
CA THR A 163 6.69 -32.77 8.63
C THR A 163 7.34 -34.16 8.75
N ASP A 164 8.58 -34.32 8.30
CA ASP A 164 9.32 -35.58 8.40
C ASP A 164 9.71 -35.91 9.86
N ALA A 165 10.06 -34.91 10.66
CA ALA A 165 10.34 -35.10 12.09
C ALA A 165 9.08 -35.56 12.87
N LEU A 166 7.90 -35.11 12.46
CA LEU A 166 6.63 -35.46 13.11
C LEU A 166 6.14 -36.87 12.69
N LEU A 167 6.36 -37.25 11.43
CA LEU A 167 6.11 -38.61 10.94
C LEU A 167 7.04 -39.65 11.58
N ALA A 168 8.33 -39.32 11.78
CA ALA A 168 9.29 -40.20 12.45
C ALA A 168 8.96 -40.42 13.93
N SER A 169 8.35 -39.43 14.60
CA SER A 169 7.90 -39.54 15.99
C SER A 169 6.70 -40.48 16.18
N LEU A 170 5.95 -40.79 15.12
CA LEU A 170 4.75 -41.64 15.17
C LEU A 170 5.04 -43.13 14.91
N SER A 171 6.23 -43.49 14.40
CA SER A 171 6.54 -44.85 13.94
C SER A 171 7.42 -45.70 14.86
N GLY A 172 7.75 -45.24 16.07
CA GLY A 172 8.29 -46.10 17.14
C GLY A 172 9.52 -46.96 16.79
N ALA A 173 10.58 -46.39 16.20
CA ALA A 173 11.87 -47.06 15.97
C ALA A 173 13.04 -46.22 16.53
N PRO A 174 14.14 -46.86 17.01
CA PRO A 174 15.15 -46.20 17.83
C PRO A 174 16.00 -45.19 17.05
N VAL A 175 16.30 -44.08 17.74
CA VAL A 175 17.19 -43.01 17.31
C VAL A 175 18.58 -43.57 17.01
N THR A 176 18.99 -43.55 15.74
CA THR A 176 20.40 -43.69 15.35
C THR A 176 20.87 -42.47 14.57
N GLU A 177 21.86 -41.81 15.18
CA GLU A 177 23.00 -41.16 14.54
C GLU A 177 22.78 -39.80 13.83
N THR A 178 23.18 -38.76 14.57
CA THR A 178 23.62 -37.46 14.08
C THR A 178 24.75 -37.58 13.04
N PRO A 179 24.70 -36.86 11.90
CA PRO A 179 25.89 -36.68 11.07
C PRO A 179 26.59 -35.32 11.33
N HIS A 180 27.84 -35.46 11.77
CA HIS A 180 29.03 -34.64 11.48
C HIS A 180 28.89 -33.17 11.02
N LYS A 181 29.37 -32.26 11.89
CA LYS A 181 29.86 -30.91 11.56
C LYS A 181 30.88 -30.96 10.40
N LYS A 182 30.53 -30.39 9.25
CA LYS A 182 31.52 -30.04 8.21
C LYS A 182 32.28 -28.78 8.61
N GLN A 183 33.55 -29.01 8.92
CA GLN A 183 34.59 -28.04 9.24
C GLN A 183 34.88 -27.17 8.00
N ARG A 184 34.48 -25.90 8.04
CA ARG A 184 34.82 -24.91 7.01
C ARG A 184 36.30 -24.54 7.12
N ARG A 185 37.12 -25.04 6.19
CA ARG A 185 38.49 -24.56 5.93
C ARG A 185 38.40 -23.17 5.30
N ASN A 186 38.74 -22.14 6.06
CA ASN A 186 39.06 -20.83 5.52
C ASN A 186 40.43 -20.93 4.83
N LYS A 187 40.46 -20.70 3.51
CA LYS A 187 41.71 -20.42 2.78
C LYS A 187 42.01 -18.93 2.90
N ALA A 188 43.23 -18.66 3.34
CA ALA A 188 43.84 -17.34 3.38
C ALA A 188 44.56 -17.01 2.06
N TRP A 189 44.75 -15.70 1.88
CA TRP A 189 45.69 -14.96 1.02
C TRP A 189 45.37 -14.67 -0.46
N PRO A 190 45.95 -13.58 -1.00
CA PRO A 190 46.33 -12.28 -0.41
C PRO A 190 45.53 -11.10 -0.95
#